data_AF-A0A6N2K865-F1
#
_entry.id   AF-A0A6N2K865-F1
#
_cell.length_a   1.000
_cell.length_b   1.000
_cell.length_c   1.000
_cell.angle_alpha   90.00
_cell.angle_beta   90.00
_cell.angle_gamma   90.00
#
_symmetry.space_group_name_H-M   'P 1'
#
loop_
_entity.id
_entity.type
_entity.pdbx_description
1 polymer ?
#
loop_
_entity_poly.entity_id
_entity_poly.type
_entity_poly.pdbx_seq_one_letter_code
_entity_poly.pdbx_strand_id
1 'polypeptide(L)'
;MIMPGSVQHITGQPPIQEKHLLPGFVVKELVLEMLDAHDNHVGKGLEVQLNVDGFCILDKEGSTRKVDKDGCIDLSGVLKVTAGFERIGMPLL
;
A
#
# COMPACT_ATOMS: atom_id res chain seq x y z
N MET A 1 9.92 10.88 -25.49
CA MET A 1 9.08 10.07 -24.58
C MET A 1 10.01 9.64 -23.46
N ILE A 2 9.78 10.10 -22.23
CA ILE A 2 10.51 9.58 -21.08
C ILE A 2 9.81 8.28 -20.71
N MET A 3 10.53 7.16 -20.73
CA MET A 3 9.99 5.92 -20.20
C MET A 3 10.18 5.98 -18.68
N PRO A 4 9.12 5.85 -17.88
CA PRO A 4 9.27 5.87 -16.44
C PRO A 4 10.12 4.69 -15.99
N GLY A 5 10.97 4.93 -14.98
CA GLY A 5 11.86 3.93 -14.43
C GLY A 5 11.16 2.89 -13.56
N SER A 6 11.94 2.03 -12.93
CA SER A 6 11.45 1.13 -11.87
C SER A 6 10.95 1.94 -10.67
N VAL A 7 10.02 1.35 -9.90
CA VAL A 7 9.55 1.93 -8.63
C VAL A 7 10.73 2.18 -7.69
N GLN A 8 10.83 3.41 -7.18
CA GLN A 8 11.81 3.83 -6.18
C GLN A 8 11.16 4.47 -4.97
N HIS A 9 10.05 5.17 -5.17
CA HIS A 9 9.30 5.83 -4.10
C HIS A 9 7.85 5.37 -4.11
N ILE A 10 7.30 5.14 -2.92
CA ILE A 10 5.90 4.77 -2.71
C ILE A 10 5.33 5.74 -1.69
N THR A 11 4.23 6.40 -2.02
CA THR A 11 3.50 7.26 -1.08
C THR A 11 2.10 6.70 -0.87
N GLY A 12 1.55 6.84 0.34
CA GLY A 12 0.20 6.37 0.68
C GLY A 12 -0.73 7.55 0.95
N GLN A 13 -1.91 7.55 0.32
CA GLN A 13 -2.94 8.57 0.50
C GLN A 13 -4.33 7.96 0.75
N PRO A 14 -5.11 8.48 1.73
CA PRO A 14 -4.70 9.44 2.73
C PRO A 14 -3.67 8.83 3.71
N PRO A 15 -2.92 9.67 4.46
CA PRO A 15 -2.07 9.17 5.53
C PRO A 15 -2.88 8.32 6.51
N ILE A 16 -2.42 7.11 6.80
CA ILE A 16 -3.10 6.23 7.75
C ILE A 16 -2.96 6.85 9.15
N GLN A 17 -4.09 7.21 9.74
CA GLN A 17 -4.14 7.77 11.09
C GLN A 17 -4.01 6.66 12.13
N GLU A 18 -3.21 6.85 13.17
CA GLU A 18 -2.94 5.84 14.22
C GLU A 18 -4.21 5.26 14.86
N LYS A 19 -5.25 6.08 15.01
CA LYS A 19 -6.57 5.65 15.53
C LYS A 19 -7.28 4.60 14.67
N HIS A 20 -6.84 4.37 13.43
CA HIS A 20 -7.38 3.35 12.52
C HIS A 20 -6.57 2.04 12.54
N LEU A 21 -5.51 1.95 13.35
CA LEU A 21 -4.58 0.82 13.43
C LEU A 21 -4.90 -0.16 14.58
N LEU A 22 -6.17 -0.30 14.95
CA LEU A 22 -6.59 -1.33 15.91
C LEU A 22 -6.74 -2.68 15.21
N PRO A 23 -6.26 -3.80 15.81
CA PRO A 23 -6.48 -5.14 15.26
C PRO A 23 -7.94 -5.37 14.90
N GLY A 24 -8.18 -5.94 13.72
CA GLY A 24 -9.51 -6.21 13.21
C GLY A 24 -10.09 -5.11 12.31
N PHE A 25 -9.57 -3.87 12.36
CA PHE A 25 -10.04 -2.79 11.49
C PHE A 25 -9.64 -3.02 10.04
N VAL A 26 -10.54 -2.64 9.14
CA VAL A 26 -10.29 -2.60 7.70
C VAL A 26 -10.07 -1.15 7.29
N VAL A 27 -8.94 -0.89 6.64
CA VAL A 27 -8.59 0.44 6.11
C VAL A 27 -9.55 0.75 4.96
N LYS A 28 -10.38 1.78 5.12
CA LYS A 28 -11.41 2.11 4.14
C LYS A 28 -10.85 2.73 2.88
N GLU A 29 -9.84 3.58 3.02
CA GLU A 29 -9.25 4.35 1.94
C GLU A 29 -7.73 4.27 2.07
N LEU A 30 -7.08 3.73 1.06
CA LEU A 30 -5.63 3.78 0.90
C LEU A 30 -5.29 3.54 -0.57
N VAL A 31 -4.69 4.54 -1.20
CA VAL A 31 -4.12 4.45 -2.54
C VAL A 31 -2.61 4.62 -2.40
N LEU A 32 -1.86 3.70 -3.00
CA LEU A 32 -0.42 3.77 -3.11
C LEU A 32 -0.03 4.40 -4.45
N GLU A 33 0.64 5.54 -4.41
CA GLU A 33 1.22 6.16 -5.59
C GLU A 33 2.63 5.60 -5.83
N MET A 34 2.90 5.16 -7.05
CA MET A 34 4.13 4.48 -7.42
C MET A 34 5.00 5.37 -8.32
N LEU A 35 6.16 5.78 -7.80
CA LEU A 35 7.04 6.78 -8.42
C LEU A 35 8.42 6.21 -8.73
N ASP A 36 9.01 6.63 -9.84
CA ASP A 36 10.41 6.36 -10.19
C ASP A 36 11.39 7.32 -9.49
N ALA A 37 12.70 7.18 -9.76
CA ALA A 37 13.75 8.00 -9.15
C ALA A 37 13.66 9.51 -9.46
N HIS A 38 12.78 9.91 -10.38
CA HIS A 38 12.61 11.26 -10.86
C HIS A 38 11.19 11.79 -10.57
N ASP A 39 10.50 11.17 -9.62
CA ASP A 39 9.13 11.50 -9.22
C ASP A 39 8.10 11.40 -10.37
N ASN A 40 8.36 10.58 -11.40
CA ASN A 40 7.36 10.26 -12.42
C ASN A 40 6.56 9.03 -12.02
N HIS A 41 5.27 9.00 -12.37
CA HIS A 41 4.44 7.80 -12.24
C HIS A 41 4.98 6.64 -13.08
N VAL A 42 5.08 5.48 -12.46
CA VAL A 42 5.46 4.25 -13.17
C VAL A 42 4.35 3.80 -14.13
N GLY A 43 4.73 3.01 -15.12
CA GLY A 43 3.84 2.59 -16.19
C GLY A 43 2.70 1.67 -15.71
N LYS A 44 1.50 1.89 -16.27
CA LYS A 44 0.35 1.01 -16.12
C LYS A 44 0.70 -0.45 -16.39
N GLY A 45 0.16 -1.34 -15.56
CA GLY A 45 0.27 -2.78 -15.71
C GLY A 45 1.55 -3.37 -15.14
N LEU A 46 2.46 -2.53 -14.61
CA LEU A 46 3.59 -3.00 -13.82
C LEU A 46 3.07 -3.82 -12.63
N GLU A 47 3.54 -5.06 -12.52
CA GLU A 47 3.24 -5.93 -11.38
C GLU A 47 4.20 -5.64 -10.23
N VAL A 48 3.64 -5.40 -9.05
CA VAL A 48 4.37 -5.09 -7.82
C VAL A 48 3.95 -6.10 -6.75
N GLN A 49 4.92 -6.72 -6.09
CA GLN A 49 4.66 -7.56 -4.92
C GLN A 49 4.70 -6.69 -3.66
N LEU A 50 3.58 -6.57 -2.96
CA LEU A 50 3.48 -5.80 -1.73
C LEU A 50 3.87 -6.65 -0.51
N ASN A 51 4.77 -6.12 0.32
CA ASN A 51 4.95 -6.62 1.68
C ASN A 51 4.18 -5.72 2.64
N VAL A 52 3.25 -6.28 3.42
CA VAL A 52 2.34 -5.51 4.29
C VAL A 52 2.41 -6.00 5.73
N ASP A 53 3.44 -5.55 6.45
CA ASP A 53 3.67 -5.94 7.83
C ASP A 53 2.62 -5.35 8.78
N GLY A 54 2.04 -6.19 9.65
CA GLY A 54 0.95 -5.79 10.57
C GLY A 54 -0.43 -5.69 9.92
N PHE A 55 -0.56 -6.06 8.64
CA PHE A 55 -1.82 -6.17 7.94
C PHE A 55 -2.00 -7.56 7.30
N CYS A 56 -3.22 -7.87 6.89
CA CYS A 56 -3.50 -8.91 5.91
C CYS A 56 -4.37 -8.35 4.80
N ILE A 57 -4.24 -8.95 3.62
CA ILE A 57 -5.02 -8.63 2.44
C ILE A 57 -6.23 -9.57 2.41
N LEU A 58 -7.43 -9.00 2.30
CA LEU A 58 -8.69 -9.73 2.39
C LEU A 58 -9.23 -10.24 1.05
N ASP A 59 -8.74 -9.71 -0.07
CA ASP A 59 -9.24 -10.08 -1.39
C ASP A 59 -8.52 -11.30 -1.98
N LYS A 60 -8.98 -11.73 -3.16
CA LYS A 60 -8.43 -12.88 -3.90
C LYS A 60 -7.22 -12.52 -4.76
N GLU A 61 -6.96 -11.23 -4.98
CA GLU A 61 -5.81 -10.78 -5.76
C GLU A 61 -4.51 -10.94 -4.96
N GLY A 62 -4.59 -10.85 -3.63
CA GLY A 62 -3.45 -11.09 -2.75
C GLY A 62 -2.43 -9.96 -2.79
N SER A 63 -1.15 -10.26 -2.60
CA SER A 63 -0.10 -9.24 -2.48
C SER A 63 0.45 -8.74 -3.81
N THR A 64 0.23 -9.45 -4.92
CA THR A 64 0.69 -9.01 -6.24
C THR A 64 -0.35 -8.09 -6.86
N ARG A 65 0.04 -6.83 -7.12
CA ARG A 65 -0.85 -5.78 -7.61
C ARG A 65 -0.34 -5.16 -8.91
N LYS A 66 -1.27 -4.66 -9.72
CA LYS A 66 -0.95 -3.94 -10.95
C LYS A 66 -1.16 -2.45 -10.75
N VAL A 67 -0.18 -1.69 -11.20
CA VAL A 67 -0.30 -0.23 -11.29
C VAL A 67 -1.38 0.11 -12.32
N ASP A 68 -2.29 1.00 -11.95
CA ASP A 68 -3.36 1.47 -12.82
C ASP A 68 -2.86 2.51 -13.85
N LYS A 69 -3.79 3.17 -14.54
CA LYS A 69 -3.46 4.17 -15.57
C LYS A 69 -2.91 5.48 -14.99
N ASP A 70 -3.12 5.72 -13.70
CA ASP A 70 -2.77 6.95 -12.99
C ASP A 70 -1.52 6.73 -12.11
N GLY A 71 -0.79 5.62 -12.30
CA GLY A 71 0.41 5.32 -11.53
C GLY A 71 0.14 4.78 -10.13
N CYS A 72 -1.09 4.34 -9.85
CA CYS A 72 -1.54 4.02 -8.51
C CYS A 72 -1.89 2.53 -8.30
N ILE A 73 -1.93 2.10 -7.04
CA ILE A 73 -2.51 0.84 -6.60
C ILE A 73 -3.55 1.14 -5.52
N ASP A 74 -4.81 0.80 -5.77
CA ASP A 74 -5.89 0.99 -4.80
C ASP A 74 -5.98 -0.21 -3.84
N LEU A 75 -5.82 0.07 -2.54
CA LEU A 75 -5.94 -0.88 -1.43
C LEU A 75 -7.10 -0.53 -0.48
N SER A 76 -8.02 0.32 -0.94
CA SER A 76 -9.21 0.72 -0.20
C SER A 76 -10.10 -0.49 0.11
N GLY A 77 -10.39 -0.71 1.39
CA GLY A 77 -11.27 -1.78 1.85
C GLY A 77 -10.66 -3.18 1.85
N VAL A 78 -9.39 -3.35 1.44
CA VAL A 78 -8.77 -4.69 1.32
C VAL A 78 -7.73 -4.98 2.39
N LEU A 79 -7.15 -3.96 3.03
CA LEU A 79 -6.18 -4.14 4.12
C LEU A 79 -6.88 -4.21 5.46
N LYS A 80 -6.68 -5.30 6.19
CA LYS A 80 -7.11 -5.47 7.57
C LYS A 80 -5.92 -5.46 8.50
N VAL A 81 -6.00 -4.68 9.57
CA VAL A 81 -4.98 -4.63 10.62
C VAL A 81 -4.99 -5.96 11.37
N THR A 82 -3.84 -6.65 11.42
CA THR A 82 -3.69 -7.92 12.13
C THR A 82 -2.95 -7.78 13.45
N ALA A 83 -2.08 -6.76 13.56
CA ALA A 83 -1.40 -6.42 14.80
C ALA A 83 -1.44 -4.89 14.99
N GLY A 84 -1.77 -4.46 16.20
CA GLY A 84 -1.58 -3.07 16.60
C GLY A 84 -0.11 -2.93 16.99
N PHE A 85 0.59 -1.98 16.37
CA PHE A 85 1.89 -1.56 16.88
C PHE A 85 1.61 -0.59 18.03
N GLU A 86 1.96 -0.95 19.26
CA GLU A 86 2.19 0.10 20.25
C GLU A 86 3.41 0.93 19.80
N ARG A 87 3.52 2.17 20.30
CA ARG A 87 4.54 3.19 20.00
C ARG A 87 6.00 2.72 20.14
N ILE A 88 6.24 1.46 20.46
CA ILE A 88 7.51 0.78 20.69
C ILE A 88 7.53 -0.59 19.99
N GLY A 89 7.16 -0.68 18.71
CA GLY A 89 7.57 -1.76 17.80
C GLY A 89 7.36 -3.22 18.25
N MET A 90 6.45 -3.49 19.18
CA MET A 90 6.18 -4.84 19.70
C MET A 90 4.73 -5.23 19.43
N PRO A 91 4.47 -6.42 18.86
CA PRO A 91 3.12 -6.91 18.68
C PRO A 91 2.49 -7.26 20.05
N LEU A 92 1.22 -6.91 20.23
CA LEU A 92 0.40 -7.41 21.33
C LEU A 92 0.15 -8.91 21.13
N LEU A 93 0.62 -9.73 22.07
CA LEU A 93 0.37 -11.19 22.14
C LEU A 93 -1.05 -11.49 22.68
#